data_AF-A0A166D1I9-F1
#
_entry.id   AF-A0A166D1I9-F1
#
_cell.length_a   1.000
_cell.length_b   1.000
_cell.length_c   1.000
_cell.angle_alpha   90.00
_cell.angle_beta   90.00
_cell.angle_gamma   90.00
#
_symmetry.space_group_name_H-M   'P 1'
#
loop_
_entity.id
_entity.type
_entity.pdbx_description
1 polymer ?
#
loop_
_entity_poly.entity_id
_entity_poly.type
_entity_poly.pdbx_seq_one_letter_code
_entity_poly.pdbx_strand_id
1 'polypeptide(L)'
;MNKTIEKAQKKLDLISMNDEDYRMYEMREMAHYDEITLKYTSTQKGIEIGRKVGMEKGLEKGRKVGMEKGLEKGRKVGIENGKIEVAQNMKKANVPLKEISKFTKLSIEKIEKL
;
A
#
# COMPACT_ATOMS: atom_id res chain seq x y z
N MET A 1 -37.80 -39.41 6.02
CA MET A 1 -37.46 -39.92 7.37
C MET A 1 -37.32 -38.72 8.30
N ASN A 2 -37.72 -38.83 9.57
CA ASN A 2 -37.71 -37.69 10.51
C ASN A 2 -36.26 -37.37 10.95
N LYS A 3 -35.78 -36.13 10.74
CA LYS A 3 -34.40 -35.71 11.08
C LYS A 3 -34.02 -35.96 12.54
N THR A 4 -34.98 -35.94 13.45
CA THR A 4 -34.75 -36.23 14.88
C THR A 4 -34.48 -37.71 15.10
N ILE A 5 -35.19 -38.58 14.38
CA ILE A 5 -35.01 -40.04 14.44
C ILE A 5 -33.65 -40.41 13.85
N GLU A 6 -33.24 -39.81 12.73
CA GLU A 6 -31.91 -40.04 12.14
C GLU A 6 -30.77 -39.63 13.08
N LYS A 7 -30.89 -38.49 13.78
CA LYS A 7 -29.88 -38.07 14.76
C LYS A 7 -29.81 -39.00 15.97
N ALA A 8 -30.97 -39.46 16.46
CA ALA A 8 -31.04 -40.42 17.56
C ALA A 8 -30.41 -41.76 17.17
N GLN A 9 -30.69 -42.26 15.97
CA GLN A 9 -30.11 -43.50 15.45
C GLN A 9 -28.59 -43.40 15.32
N LYS A 10 -28.07 -42.33 14.71
CA LYS A 10 -26.61 -42.11 14.61
C LYS A 10 -25.92 -42.09 15.97
N LYS A 11 -26.56 -41.48 16.97
CA LYS A 11 -26.01 -41.43 18.33
C LYS A 11 -26.02 -42.80 19.01
N LEU A 12 -27.08 -43.58 18.80
CA LEU A 12 -27.15 -44.96 19.29
C LEU A 12 -26.11 -45.85 18.62
N ASP A 13 -25.96 -45.74 17.29
CA ASP A 13 -24.97 -46.50 16.52
C ASP A 13 -23.56 -46.20 17.00
N LEU A 14 -23.25 -44.93 17.30
CA LEU A 14 -21.95 -44.50 17.85
C LEU A 14 -21.67 -45.08 19.24
N ILE A 15 -22.67 -45.09 20.14
CA ILE A 15 -22.52 -45.61 21.51
C ILE A 15 -22.46 -47.15 21.53
N SER A 16 -23.02 -47.80 20.50
CA SER A 16 -23.03 -49.26 20.37
C SER A 16 -21.76 -49.82 19.72
N MET A 17 -20.81 -48.96 19.33
CA MET A 17 -19.52 -49.38 18.77
C MET A 17 -18.63 -50.04 19.84
N ASN A 18 -17.73 -50.93 19.40
CA ASN A 18 -16.65 -51.39 20.27
C ASN A 18 -15.59 -50.28 20.44
N ASP A 19 -14.72 -50.43 21.44
CA ASP A 19 -13.72 -49.41 21.82
C ASP A 19 -12.75 -49.06 20.68
N GLU A 20 -12.41 -50.01 19.81
CA GLU A 20 -11.48 -49.79 18.70
C GLU A 20 -12.11 -48.96 17.59
N ASP A 21 -13.34 -49.30 17.20
CA ASP A 21 -14.11 -48.56 16.19
C ASP A 21 -14.43 -47.14 16.66
N TYR A 22 -14.73 -46.95 17.95
CA TYR A 22 -14.96 -45.63 18.53
C TYR A 22 -13.70 -44.76 18.48
N ARG A 23 -12.54 -45.30 18.85
CA ARG A 23 -11.25 -44.57 18.73
C ARG A 23 -10.94 -44.20 17.29
N MET A 24 -11.19 -45.12 16.34
CA MET A 24 -10.98 -44.84 14.91
C MET A 24 -11.94 -43.78 14.36
N TYR A 25 -13.14 -43.65 14.93
CA TYR A 25 -14.06 -42.55 14.63
C TYR A 25 -13.51 -41.22 15.19
N GLU A 26 -13.12 -41.19 16.47
CA GLU A 26 -12.54 -39.99 17.09
C GLU A 26 -11.28 -39.50 16.37
N MET A 27 -10.37 -40.40 16.00
CA MET A 27 -9.15 -40.05 15.26
C MET A 27 -9.48 -39.42 13.90
N ARG A 28 -10.52 -39.90 13.21
CA ARG A 28 -10.97 -39.32 11.94
C ARG A 28 -11.58 -37.94 12.14
N GLU A 29 -12.44 -37.77 13.14
CA GLU A 29 -13.01 -36.47 13.48
C GLU A 29 -11.92 -35.46 13.82
N MET A 30 -10.94 -35.86 14.66
CA MET A 30 -9.81 -35.00 15.00
C MET A 30 -8.97 -34.61 13.79
N ALA A 31 -8.67 -35.55 12.90
CA ALA A 31 -7.95 -35.25 11.66
C ALA A 31 -8.73 -34.24 10.78
N HIS A 32 -10.07 -34.36 10.71
CA HIS A 32 -10.90 -33.39 10.00
C HIS A 32 -10.88 -32.01 10.66
N TYR A 33 -10.96 -31.94 12.00
CA TYR A 33 -10.86 -30.68 12.72
C TYR A 33 -9.50 -30.01 12.54
N ASP A 34 -8.42 -30.79 12.58
CA ASP A 34 -7.06 -30.29 12.34
C ASP A 34 -6.90 -29.76 10.92
N GLU A 35 -7.42 -30.48 9.92
CA GLU A 35 -7.39 -30.05 8.52
C GLU A 35 -8.15 -28.72 8.32
N ILE A 36 -9.36 -28.61 8.87
CA ILE A 36 -10.17 -27.39 8.79
C ILE A 36 -9.45 -26.24 9.47
N THR A 37 -8.88 -26.47 10.65
CA THR A 37 -8.18 -25.46 11.43
C THR A 37 -6.92 -24.99 10.73
N LEU A 38 -6.13 -25.92 10.16
CA LEU A 38 -4.96 -25.61 9.37
C LEU A 38 -5.34 -24.76 8.15
N LYS A 39 -6.33 -25.20 7.36
CA LYS A 39 -6.78 -24.46 6.18
C LYS A 39 -7.26 -23.05 6.52
N TYR A 40 -8.05 -22.92 7.58
CA TYR A 40 -8.52 -21.62 8.07
C TYR A 40 -7.35 -20.72 8.47
N THR A 41 -6.47 -21.20 9.34
CA THR A 41 -5.33 -20.42 9.85
C THR A 41 -4.34 -20.05 8.75
N SER A 42 -4.04 -20.96 7.82
CA SER A 42 -3.21 -20.67 6.65
C SER A 42 -3.83 -19.62 5.74
N THR A 43 -5.14 -19.68 5.52
CA THR A 43 -5.85 -18.67 4.72
C THR A 43 -5.80 -17.30 5.39
N GLN A 44 -6.07 -17.22 6.70
CA GLN A 44 -6.00 -15.96 7.44
C GLN A 44 -4.59 -15.37 7.42
N LYS A 45 -3.55 -16.19 7.66
CA LYS A 45 -2.15 -15.76 7.55
C LYS A 45 -1.82 -15.24 6.16
N GLY A 46 -2.28 -15.92 5.11
CA GLY A 46 -2.08 -15.48 3.72
C GLY A 46 -2.70 -14.11 3.45
N ILE A 47 -3.92 -13.88 3.91
CA ILE A 47 -4.62 -12.59 3.80
C ILE A 47 -3.87 -11.50 4.58
N GLU A 48 -3.45 -11.79 5.80
CA GLU A 48 -2.72 -10.84 6.64
C GLU A 48 -1.39 -10.43 6.01
N ILE A 49 -0.60 -11.40 5.55
CA ILE A 49 0.67 -11.17 4.86
C ILE A 49 0.43 -10.35 3.59
N GLY A 50 -0.56 -10.75 2.78
CA GLY A 50 -0.91 -10.04 1.55
C GLY A 50 -1.28 -8.57 1.80
N ARG A 51 -2.10 -8.31 2.83
CA ARG A 51 -2.48 -6.96 3.23
C ARG A 51 -1.29 -6.14 3.71
N LYS A 52 -0.43 -6.72 4.56
CA LYS A 52 0.75 -6.05 5.09
C LYS A 52 1.73 -5.68 3.97
N VAL A 53 2.09 -6.65 3.13
CA VAL A 53 2.99 -6.45 1.99
C VAL A 53 2.41 -5.44 1.00
N GLY A 54 1.11 -5.53 0.70
CA GLY A 54 0.43 -4.60 -0.20
C GLY A 54 0.45 -3.16 0.33
N MET A 55 0.16 -2.98 1.61
CA MET A 55 0.17 -1.67 2.27
C MET A 55 1.58 -1.07 2.33
N GLU A 56 2.59 -1.85 2.75
CA GLU A 56 3.98 -1.40 2.80
C GLU A 56 4.49 -0.98 1.42
N LYS A 57 4.30 -1.83 0.39
CA LYS A 57 4.71 -1.50 -0.98
C LYS A 57 3.95 -0.29 -1.54
N GLY A 58 2.66 -0.17 -1.24
CA GLY A 58 1.84 0.97 -1.66
C GLY A 58 2.34 2.28 -1.05
N LEU A 59 2.60 2.28 0.26
CA LEU A 59 3.09 3.45 0.99
C LEU A 59 4.49 3.85 0.52
N GLU A 60 5.41 2.89 0.36
CA GLU A 60 6.77 3.17 -0.09
C GLU A 60 6.78 3.79 -1.49
N LYS A 61 6.04 3.18 -2.44
CA LYS A 61 5.91 3.72 -3.81
C LYS A 61 5.28 5.11 -3.81
N GLY A 62 4.19 5.29 -3.06
CA GLY A 62 3.50 6.57 -2.93
C GLY A 62 4.43 7.67 -2.40
N ARG A 63 5.17 7.38 -1.32
CA ARG A 63 6.13 8.32 -0.73
C ARG A 63 7.26 8.67 -1.68
N LYS A 64 7.86 7.67 -2.35
CA LYS A 64 8.97 7.88 -3.29
C LYS A 64 8.53 8.78 -4.45
N VAL A 65 7.43 8.43 -5.11
CA VAL A 65 6.89 9.20 -6.25
C VAL A 65 6.47 10.61 -5.82
N GLY A 66 5.81 10.74 -4.66
CA GLY A 66 5.40 12.03 -4.12
C GLY A 66 6.59 12.94 -3.81
N MET A 67 7.62 12.40 -3.15
CA MET A 67 8.83 13.14 -2.80
C MET A 67 9.62 13.57 -4.05
N GLU A 68 9.80 12.68 -5.01
CA GLU A 68 10.52 12.99 -6.26
C GLU A 68 9.82 14.10 -7.05
N LYS A 69 8.51 13.97 -7.26
CA LYS A 69 7.71 15.01 -7.94
C LYS A 69 7.71 16.32 -7.17
N GLY A 70 7.59 16.27 -5.85
CA GLY A 70 7.62 17.46 -4.99
C GLY A 70 8.95 18.20 -5.07
N LEU A 71 10.05 17.46 -4.97
CA LEU A 71 11.40 18.00 -5.06
C LEU A 71 11.69 18.60 -6.44
N GLU A 72 11.31 17.91 -7.51
CA GLU A 72 11.52 18.40 -8.87
C GLU A 72 10.74 19.71 -9.13
N LYS A 73 9.46 19.75 -8.73
CA LYS A 73 8.63 20.95 -8.84
C LYS A 73 9.21 22.09 -7.99
N GLY A 74 9.53 21.82 -6.73
CA GLY A 74 10.12 22.80 -5.82
C GLY A 74 11.43 23.38 -6.36
N ARG A 75 12.31 22.53 -6.90
CA ARG A 75 13.57 22.96 -7.51
C ARG A 75 13.35 23.83 -8.76
N LYS A 76 12.42 23.44 -9.64
CA LYS A 76 12.09 24.23 -10.85
C LYS A 76 11.55 25.61 -10.49
N VAL A 77 10.58 25.67 -9.57
CA VAL A 77 10.00 26.93 -9.09
C VAL A 77 11.06 27.78 -8.38
N GLY A 78 11.89 27.18 -7.52
CA GLY A 78 12.97 27.88 -6.83
C GLY A 78 14.00 28.49 -7.79
N ILE A 79 14.41 27.76 -8.83
CA ILE A 79 15.33 28.28 -9.86
C ILE A 79 14.69 29.43 -10.63
N GLU A 80 13.40 29.33 -10.99
CA GLU A 80 12.70 30.41 -11.70
C GLU A 80 12.55 31.66 -10.82
N ASN A 81 12.15 31.50 -9.57
CA ASN A 81 12.04 32.59 -8.61
C ASN A 81 13.39 33.25 -8.36
N GLY A 82 14.47 32.48 -8.21
CA GLY A 82 15.83 33.02 -8.06
C GLY A 82 16.28 33.82 -9.28
N LYS A 83 15.96 33.37 -10.50
CA LYS A 83 16.23 34.17 -11.72
C LYS A 83 15.48 35.49 -11.73
N ILE A 84 14.21 35.48 -11.30
CA ILE A 84 13.37 36.67 -11.20
C ILE A 84 13.94 37.65 -10.16
N GLU A 85 14.30 37.16 -8.98
CA GLU A 85 14.88 37.96 -7.91
C GLU A 85 16.20 38.62 -8.34
N VAL A 86 17.08 37.86 -8.97
CA VAL A 86 18.34 38.40 -9.54
C VAL A 86 18.04 39.46 -10.59
N ALA A 87 17.10 39.22 -11.52
CA ALA A 87 16.72 40.19 -12.53
C ALA A 87 16.17 41.50 -11.93
N GLN A 88 15.33 41.39 -10.89
CA GLN A 88 14.79 42.55 -10.18
C GLN A 88 15.90 43.37 -9.52
N ASN A 89 16.86 42.71 -8.86
CA ASN A 89 17.98 43.39 -8.22
C ASN A 89 18.91 44.07 -9.25
N MET A 90 19.18 43.41 -10.39
CA MET A 90 19.96 44.02 -11.47
C MET A 90 19.24 45.22 -12.10
N LYS A 91 17.91 45.15 -12.26
CA LYS A 91 17.09 46.27 -12.76
C LYS A 91 17.13 47.46 -11.81
N LYS A 92 17.02 47.22 -10.49
CA LYS A 92 17.18 48.26 -9.45
C LYS A 92 18.58 48.89 -9.45
N ALA A 93 19.60 48.14 -9.86
CA ALA A 93 20.97 48.62 -10.01
C ALA A 93 21.24 49.32 -11.36
N ASN A 94 20.21 49.61 -12.17
CA ASN A 94 20.31 50.22 -13.50
C ASN A 94 21.16 49.43 -14.51
N VAL A 95 21.26 48.11 -14.36
CA VAL A 95 21.92 47.25 -15.35
C VAL A 95 21.10 47.23 -16.66
N PRO A 96 21.72 47.35 -17.85
CA PRO A 96 21.00 47.31 -19.11
C PRO A 96 20.18 46.02 -19.30
N LEU A 97 18.94 46.14 -19.79
CA LEU A 97 18.01 45.00 -19.97
C LEU A 97 18.60 43.85 -20.81
N LYS A 98 19.40 44.18 -21.82
CA LYS A 98 20.12 43.18 -22.64
C LYS A 98 21.10 42.34 -21.83
N GLU A 99 21.79 42.95 -20.87
CA GLU A 99 22.71 42.23 -19.99
C GLU A 99 21.94 41.39 -18.97
N ILE A 100 20.88 41.93 -18.37
CA ILE A 100 20.02 41.17 -17.46
C ILE A 100 19.46 39.92 -18.16
N SER A 101 18.98 40.08 -19.41
CA SER A 101 18.49 38.97 -20.22
C SER A 101 19.56 37.92 -20.48
N LYS A 102 20.79 38.34 -20.80
CA LYS A 102 21.94 37.45 -21.02
C LYS A 102 22.29 36.63 -19.77
N PHE A 103 22.30 37.24 -18.58
CA PHE A 103 22.71 36.57 -17.34
C PHE A 103 21.60 35.71 -16.72
N THR A 104 20.36 36.19 -16.73
CA THR A 104 19.22 35.49 -16.09
C THR A 104 18.52 34.50 -17.03
N LYS A 105 18.80 34.59 -18.34
CA LYS A 105 18.13 33.84 -19.42
C LYS A 105 16.61 34.10 -19.46
N LEU A 106 16.15 35.24 -18.94
CA LEU A 106 14.78 35.71 -19.07
C LEU A 106 14.62 36.54 -20.35
N SER A 107 13.43 36.54 -20.94
CA SER A 107 13.13 37.42 -22.07
C SER A 107 13.11 38.87 -21.61
N ILE A 108 13.47 39.79 -22.51
CA ILE A 108 13.43 41.24 -22.25
C ILE A 108 12.02 41.66 -21.81
N GLU A 109 10.98 41.17 -22.49
CA GLU A 109 9.58 41.42 -22.14
C GLU A 109 9.23 40.99 -20.70
N LYS A 110 9.76 39.86 -20.24
CA LYS A 110 9.53 39.39 -18.86
C LYS A 110 10.25 40.32 -17.89
N ILE A 111 11.48 40.74 -18.17
CA ILE A 111 12.26 41.66 -17.33
C ILE A 111 11.64 43.07 -17.29
N GLU A 112 11.05 43.54 -18.39
CA GLU A 112 10.33 44.82 -18.43
C GLU A 112 9.13 44.82 -17.48
N LYS A 113 8.42 43.68 -17.39
CA LYS A 113 7.27 43.48 -16.51
C LYS A 113 7.61 43.20 -15.03
N LEU A 114 8.88 42.91 -14.70
CA LEU A 114 9.37 42.70 -13.34
C LEU A 114 9.54 44.00 -12.55
#